data_AF-A0AAD7U403-F1
#
_entry.id   AF-A0AAD7U403-F1
#
_cell.length_a   1.000
_cell.length_b   1.000
_cell.length_c   1.000
_cell.angle_alpha   90.00
_cell.angle_beta   90.00
_cell.angle_gamma   90.00
#
_symmetry.space_group_name_H-M   'P 1'
#
loop_
_entity.id
_entity.type
_entity.pdbx_description
1 polymer ?
#
loop_
_entity_poly.entity_id
_entity_poly.type
_entity_poly.pdbx_seq_one_letter_code
_entity_poly.pdbx_strand_id
1 'polypeptide(L)'
;MIYRLAKYAVRPMSANPEPLRLPLSAFIAEDMNEFVHAHATYRFVIFDEEEERPRILVWLFKPSMRLSYTVPTQYVIPKCGTIRAAKVLFKILDTAAAYSDLTSLLKRYPGFPQAEHLYYPRGICRRIGGLLKESNTAYPDNMRTMTGLDVGWLQRA
;
A
#
# COMPACT_ATOMS: atom_id res chain seq x y z
N MET A 1 -3.36 10.73 15.79
CA MET A 1 -4.66 10.08 15.50
C MET A 1 -4.44 8.57 15.50
N ILE A 2 -5.22 7.81 16.28
CA ILE A 2 -5.13 6.35 16.40
C ILE A 2 -6.21 5.76 15.49
N TYR A 3 -5.81 4.95 14.49
CA TYR A 3 -6.76 4.24 13.63
C TYR A 3 -6.97 2.83 14.17
N ARG A 4 -8.22 2.43 14.38
CA ARG A 4 -8.57 1.07 14.79
C ARG A 4 -8.95 0.29 13.55
N LEU A 5 -8.01 -0.49 13.02
CA LEU A 5 -8.30 -1.43 11.94
C LEU A 5 -9.07 -2.61 12.55
N ALA A 6 -10.34 -2.76 12.20
CA ALA A 6 -11.22 -3.79 12.80
C ALA A 6 -10.66 -5.21 12.64
N LYS A 7 -10.00 -5.48 11.50
CA LYS A 7 -9.39 -6.78 11.18
C LYS A 7 -8.14 -7.10 12.00
N TYR A 8 -7.39 -6.07 12.41
CA TYR A 8 -6.11 -6.22 13.14
C TYR A 8 -6.18 -5.60 14.54
N ALA A 9 -7.27 -5.83 15.27
CA ALA A 9 -7.36 -5.41 16.66
C ALA A 9 -6.27 -6.12 17.50
N VAL A 10 -5.10 -5.51 17.62
CA VAL A 10 -4.00 -6.00 18.46
C VAL A 10 -4.33 -5.61 19.90
N ARG A 11 -4.69 -6.60 20.73
CA ARG A 11 -4.78 -6.43 22.18
C ARG A 11 -3.48 -6.91 22.83
N PRO A 12 -2.70 -6.03 23.48
CA PRO A 12 -1.57 -6.48 24.27
C PRO A 12 -2.07 -7.28 25.49
N MET A 13 -1.50 -8.46 25.75
CA MET A 13 -1.89 -9.32 26.88
C MET A 13 -0.94 -9.24 28.09
N SER A 14 0.00 -8.29 28.13
CA SER A 14 0.89 -8.11 29.29
C SER A 14 0.41 -6.99 30.22
N ALA A 15 0.76 -7.10 31.51
CA ALA A 15 0.42 -6.11 32.54
C ALA A 15 1.10 -4.73 32.33
N ASN A 16 2.18 -4.71 31.54
CA ASN A 16 2.89 -3.51 31.06
C ASN A 16 3.21 -3.69 29.57
N PRO A 17 2.25 -3.46 28.67
CA PRO A 17 2.51 -3.61 27.25
C PRO A 17 3.07 -2.32 26.70
N GLU A 18 4.35 -2.32 26.33
CA GLU A 18 4.85 -1.32 25.41
C GLU A 18 4.16 -1.58 24.04
N PRO A 19 3.43 -0.61 23.47
CA PRO A 19 2.69 -0.85 22.25
C PRO A 19 3.67 -1.16 21.11
N LEU A 20 3.51 -2.32 20.47
CA LEU A 20 4.25 -2.69 19.27
C LEU A 20 4.05 -1.58 18.22
N ARG A 21 5.11 -0.84 17.91
CA ARG A 21 5.10 0.27 16.95
C ARG A 21 5.19 -0.26 15.52
N LEU A 22 4.24 -1.10 15.12
CA LEU A 22 4.17 -1.62 13.76
C LEU A 22 3.77 -0.49 12.80
N PRO A 23 4.47 -0.33 11.66
CA PRO A 23 4.10 0.68 10.68
C PRO A 23 2.76 0.34 10.04
N LEU A 24 1.96 1.37 9.71
CA LEU A 24 0.67 1.20 9.04
C LEU A 24 0.76 0.32 7.79
N SER A 25 1.86 0.46 7.02
CA SER A 25 2.12 -0.33 5.82
C SER A 25 2.22 -1.84 6.08
N ALA A 26 2.59 -2.26 7.30
CA ALA A 26 2.72 -3.68 7.64
C ALA A 26 1.35 -4.35 7.63
N PHE A 27 0.34 -3.71 8.21
CA PHE A 27 -1.03 -4.22 8.23
C PHE A 27 -1.58 -4.40 6.81
N ILE A 28 -1.38 -3.41 5.94
CA ILE A 28 -1.87 -3.48 4.55
C ILE A 28 -1.10 -4.52 3.74
N ALA A 29 0.21 -4.65 3.97
CA ALA A 29 1.00 -5.68 3.33
C ALA A 29 0.56 -7.09 3.76
N GLU A 30 0.23 -7.29 5.03
CA GLU A 30 -0.32 -8.56 5.51
C GLU A 30 -1.74 -8.81 4.99
N ASP A 31 -2.58 -7.79 4.85
CA ASP A 31 -3.91 -7.91 4.23
C ASP A 31 -3.78 -8.47 2.81
N MET A 32 -2.92 -7.85 2.01
CA MET A 32 -2.66 -8.30 0.64
C MET A 32 -2.08 -9.72 0.62
N ASN A 33 -1.17 -10.06 1.55
CA ASN A 33 -0.63 -11.42 1.63
C ASN A 33 -1.73 -12.43 1.95
N GLU A 34 -2.68 -12.13 2.84
CA GLU A 34 -3.79 -13.02 3.16
C GLU A 34 -4.61 -13.35 1.91
N PHE A 35 -4.97 -12.34 1.11
CA PHE A 35 -5.68 -12.53 -0.17
C PHE A 35 -4.83 -13.28 -1.20
N VAL A 36 -3.52 -13.08 -1.24
CA VAL A 36 -2.63 -13.88 -2.10
C VAL A 36 -2.73 -15.36 -1.74
N HIS A 37 -2.69 -15.70 -0.45
CA HIS A 37 -2.76 -17.10 -0.01
C HIS A 37 -4.16 -17.70 -0.20
N ALA A 38 -5.21 -16.92 0.02
CA ALA A 38 -6.59 -17.39 -0.08
C ALA A 38 -7.07 -17.51 -1.53
N HIS A 39 -6.81 -16.49 -2.36
CA HIS A 39 -7.43 -16.32 -3.67
C HIS A 39 -6.42 -16.30 -4.84
N ALA A 40 -5.13 -16.55 -4.57
CA ALA A 40 -4.05 -16.45 -5.56
C ALA A 40 -4.02 -15.11 -6.32
N THR A 41 -4.52 -14.04 -5.71
CA THR A 41 -4.66 -12.72 -6.33
C THR A 41 -3.61 -11.75 -5.80
N TYR A 42 -2.92 -11.07 -6.71
CA TYR A 42 -1.82 -10.16 -6.39
C TYR A 42 -2.17 -8.70 -6.69
N ARG A 43 -3.37 -8.42 -7.18
CA ARG A 43 -3.82 -7.09 -7.58
C ARG A 43 -4.97 -6.64 -6.71
N PHE A 44 -4.91 -5.40 -6.29
CA PHE A 44 -5.79 -4.82 -5.29
C PHE A 44 -6.23 -3.42 -5.70
N VAL A 45 -7.47 -3.09 -5.39
CA VAL A 45 -7.98 -1.73 -5.46
C VAL A 45 -8.24 -1.28 -4.04
N ILE A 46 -7.54 -0.23 -3.61
CA ILE A 46 -7.75 0.41 -2.32
C ILE A 46 -8.85 1.44 -2.47
N PHE A 47 -9.95 1.22 -1.78
CA PHE A 47 -11.12 2.09 -1.69
C PHE A 47 -11.07 2.96 -0.44
N ASP A 48 -11.54 4.18 -0.62
CA ASP A 48 -11.98 5.09 0.43
C ASP A 48 -13.30 4.57 0.99
N GLU A 49 -13.30 4.17 2.26
CA GLU A 49 -14.49 3.60 2.94
C GLU A 49 -15.61 4.63 3.05
N GLU A 50 -15.30 5.92 3.25
CA GLU A 50 -16.30 6.96 3.47
C GLU A 50 -17.04 7.37 2.19
N GLU A 51 -16.32 7.44 1.05
CA GLU A 51 -16.91 7.84 -0.24
C GLU A 51 -17.14 6.65 -1.21
N GLU A 52 -16.76 5.43 -0.82
CA GLU A 52 -16.75 4.22 -1.65
C GLU A 52 -16.03 4.42 -3.00
N ARG A 53 -14.94 5.19 -2.98
CA ARG A 53 -14.20 5.55 -4.20
C ARG A 53 -12.85 4.85 -4.32
N PRO A 54 -12.48 4.35 -5.51
CA PRO A 54 -11.16 3.78 -5.71
C PRO A 54 -10.12 4.89 -5.64
N ARG A 55 -9.07 4.70 -4.84
CA ARG A 55 -8.00 5.68 -4.63
C ARG A 55 -6.65 5.22 -5.12
N ILE A 56 -6.34 3.94 -4.96
CA ILE A 56 -5.02 3.40 -5.31
C ILE A 56 -5.18 2.03 -5.94
N LEU A 57 -4.59 1.85 -7.12
CA LEU A 57 -4.38 0.54 -7.69
C LEU A 57 -3.04 0.01 -7.17
N VAL A 58 -3.01 -1.22 -6.68
CA VAL A 58 -1.80 -1.84 -6.14
C VAL A 58 -1.64 -3.23 -6.73
N TRP A 59 -0.43 -3.54 -7.22
CA TRP A 59 -0.01 -4.87 -7.59
C TRP A 59 1.15 -5.28 -6.68
N LEU A 60 0.90 -6.28 -5.84
CA LEU A 60 1.89 -6.92 -5.00
C LEU A 60 2.86 -7.75 -5.85
N PHE A 61 4.03 -7.17 -6.15
CA PHE A 61 5.01 -7.78 -7.05
C PHE A 61 5.92 -8.78 -6.33
N LYS A 62 6.36 -8.44 -5.11
CA LYS A 62 7.14 -9.35 -4.27
C LYS A 62 6.70 -9.23 -2.82
N PRO A 63 6.09 -10.28 -2.22
CA PRO A 63 5.51 -10.19 -0.88
C PRO A 63 6.55 -10.03 0.24
N SER A 64 7.79 -10.41 0.00
CA SER A 64 8.88 -10.25 0.97
C SER A 64 10.21 -9.98 0.29
N MET A 65 10.87 -8.90 0.68
CA MET A 65 12.26 -8.61 0.35
C MET A 65 12.95 -7.85 1.48
N ARG A 66 14.28 -7.97 1.54
CA ARG A 66 15.12 -7.05 2.31
C ARG A 66 15.57 -5.95 1.38
N LEU A 67 15.41 -4.70 1.81
CA LEU A 67 15.78 -3.51 1.06
C LEU A 67 16.61 -2.59 1.95
N SER A 68 17.70 -2.07 1.41
CA SER A 68 18.37 -0.89 1.93
C SER A 68 18.06 0.29 1.02
N TYR A 69 17.72 1.44 1.60
CA TYR A 69 17.28 2.60 0.83
C TYR A 69 17.85 3.90 1.39
N THR A 70 17.82 4.94 0.57
CA THR A 70 18.06 6.33 0.97
C THR A 70 17.13 7.22 0.16
N VAL A 71 16.29 7.98 0.84
CA VAL A 71 15.42 8.98 0.21
C VAL A 71 16.09 10.35 0.17
N PRO A 72 15.86 11.16 -0.88
CA PRO A 72 16.40 12.51 -0.96
C PRO A 72 15.83 13.43 0.13
N THR A 73 14.53 13.29 0.42
CA THR A 73 13.82 14.09 1.43
C THR A 73 13.03 13.16 2.34
N GLN A 74 13.14 13.38 3.66
CA GLN A 74 12.42 12.62 4.67
C GLN A 74 11.08 13.29 4.99
N TYR A 75 9.98 12.56 4.80
CA TYR A 75 8.65 12.93 5.22
C TYR A 75 8.08 11.89 6.20
N VAL A 76 7.62 10.75 5.68
CA VAL A 76 6.97 9.68 6.44
C VAL A 76 7.95 8.53 6.71
N ILE A 77 8.89 8.26 5.80
CA ILE A 77 9.90 7.22 5.97
C ILE A 77 11.25 7.81 6.42
N PRO A 78 12.02 7.12 7.28
CA PRO A 78 13.37 7.55 7.66
C PRO A 78 14.24 7.84 6.45
N LYS A 79 15.17 8.82 6.55
CA LYS A 79 16.03 9.21 5.41
C LYS A 79 16.78 8.02 4.78
N CYS A 80 17.24 7.08 5.58
CA CYS A 80 17.88 5.86 5.13
C CYS A 80 17.62 4.72 6.11
N GLY A 81 17.73 3.49 5.63
CA GLY A 81 17.62 2.33 6.52
C GLY A 81 17.63 1.00 5.77
N THR A 82 17.60 -0.07 6.55
CA THR A 82 17.44 -1.45 6.07
C THR A 82 16.18 -2.03 6.67
N ILE A 83 15.24 -2.46 5.83
CA ILE A 83 13.92 -2.94 6.25
C ILE A 83 13.54 -4.25 5.55
N ARG A 84 12.54 -4.94 6.12
CA ARG A 84 11.77 -5.94 5.39
C ARG A 84 10.55 -5.27 4.79
N ALA A 85 10.37 -5.42 3.48
CA ALA A 85 9.30 -4.77 2.75
C ALA A 85 8.66 -5.70 1.72
N ALA A 86 7.42 -5.40 1.35
CA ALA A 86 6.79 -5.90 0.16
C ALA A 86 7.05 -4.92 -1.00
N LYS A 87 7.53 -5.43 -2.14
CA LYS A 87 7.63 -4.62 -3.37
C LYS A 87 6.26 -4.56 -4.02
N VAL A 88 5.81 -3.34 -4.32
CA VAL A 88 4.52 -3.11 -4.96
C VAL A 88 4.69 -2.23 -6.19
N LEU A 89 3.81 -2.41 -7.14
CA LEU A 89 3.57 -1.48 -8.24
C LEU A 89 2.26 -0.78 -7.93
N PHE A 90 2.17 0.52 -8.11
CA PHE A 90 0.99 1.26 -7.72
C PHE A 90 0.62 2.35 -8.72
N LYS A 91 -0.64 2.77 -8.66
CA LYS A 91 -1.11 3.98 -9.31
C LYS A 91 -2.04 4.70 -8.36
N ILE A 92 -1.73 5.95 -8.03
CA ILE A 92 -2.65 6.80 -7.29
C ILE A 92 -3.62 7.40 -8.29
N LEU A 93 -4.90 7.17 -8.05
CA LEU A 93 -6.00 7.65 -8.87
C LEU A 93 -6.29 9.10 -8.49
N ASP A 94 -6.43 9.95 -9.48
CA ASP A 94 -6.89 11.33 -9.28
C ASP A 94 -8.40 11.37 -9.04
N THR A 95 -8.91 12.54 -8.68
CA THR A 95 -10.35 12.74 -8.46
C THR A 95 -11.15 12.41 -9.71
N ALA A 96 -10.70 12.81 -10.90
CA ALA A 96 -11.39 12.52 -12.15
C ALA A 96 -11.54 11.01 -12.43
N ALA A 97 -10.47 10.23 -12.23
CA ALA A 97 -10.50 8.78 -12.37
C ALA A 97 -11.37 8.11 -11.30
N ALA A 98 -11.41 8.65 -10.07
CA ALA A 98 -12.24 8.12 -9.00
C ALA A 98 -13.76 8.25 -9.26
N TYR A 99 -14.18 9.23 -10.07
CA TYR A 99 -15.58 9.40 -10.49
C TYR A 99 -15.95 8.65 -11.76
N SER A 100 -14.97 8.09 -12.48
CA SER A 100 -15.21 7.30 -13.69
C SER A 100 -15.76 5.91 -13.36
N ASP A 101 -16.40 5.27 -14.34
CA ASP A 101 -16.83 3.88 -14.23
C ASP A 101 -15.63 2.98 -13.88
N LEU A 102 -15.74 2.23 -12.77
CA LEU A 102 -14.67 1.40 -12.24
C LEU A 102 -14.22 0.35 -13.26
N THR A 103 -15.17 -0.27 -13.98
CA THR A 103 -14.85 -1.30 -14.98
C THR A 103 -13.98 -0.72 -16.09
N SER A 104 -14.36 0.45 -16.60
CA SER A 104 -13.61 1.19 -17.61
C SER A 104 -12.23 1.61 -17.12
N LEU A 105 -12.11 2.00 -15.85
CA LEU A 105 -10.83 2.33 -15.22
C LEU A 105 -9.90 1.11 -15.12
N LEU A 106 -10.39 -0.02 -14.59
CA LEU A 106 -9.59 -1.24 -14.39
C LEU A 106 -9.14 -1.85 -15.73
N LYS A 107 -9.95 -1.73 -16.79
CA LYS A 107 -9.56 -2.16 -18.15
C LYS A 107 -8.34 -1.42 -18.71
N ARG A 108 -8.04 -0.21 -18.23
CA ARG A 108 -6.83 0.53 -18.65
C ARG A 108 -5.55 -0.07 -18.07
N TYR A 109 -5.65 -0.88 -17.02
CA TYR A 109 -4.51 -1.46 -16.31
C TYR A 109 -4.55 -3.00 -16.41
N PRO A 110 -3.63 -3.64 -17.15
CA PRO A 110 -3.64 -5.08 -17.34
C PRO A 110 -3.70 -5.89 -16.03
N GLY A 111 -4.63 -6.85 -15.98
CA GLY A 111 -4.85 -7.74 -14.83
C GLY A 111 -5.66 -7.14 -13.68
N PHE A 112 -5.95 -5.84 -13.67
CA PHE A 112 -6.80 -5.22 -12.64
C PHE A 112 -8.30 -5.52 -12.71
N PRO A 113 -8.90 -6.02 -13.82
CA PRO A 113 -10.31 -6.42 -13.82
C PRO A 113 -10.65 -7.55 -12.82
N GLN A 114 -9.65 -8.30 -12.34
CA GLN A 114 -9.79 -9.37 -11.34
C GLN A 114 -9.18 -8.95 -9.99
N ALA A 115 -8.98 -7.65 -9.77
CA ALA A 115 -8.36 -7.17 -8.54
C ALA A 115 -9.32 -7.30 -7.35
N GLU A 116 -8.78 -7.68 -6.20
CA GLU A 116 -9.52 -7.71 -4.93
C GLU A 116 -9.68 -6.31 -4.36
N HIS A 117 -10.75 -6.08 -3.61
CA HIS A 117 -11.07 -4.75 -3.08
C HIS A 117 -10.70 -4.67 -1.60
N LEU A 118 -9.89 -3.68 -1.24
CA LEU A 118 -9.53 -3.38 0.15
C LEU A 118 -10.13 -2.03 0.52
N TYR A 119 -10.81 -1.96 1.66
CA TYR A 119 -11.47 -0.73 2.12
C TYR A 119 -10.73 -0.18 3.33
N TYR A 120 -10.36 1.10 3.28
CA TYR A 120 -9.77 1.80 4.40
C TYR A 120 -10.30 3.23 4.51
N PRO A 121 -10.30 3.81 5.72
CA PRO A 121 -10.59 5.22 5.92
C PRO A 121 -9.74 6.13 5.03
N ARG A 122 -10.30 7.23 4.54
CA ARG A 122 -9.67 8.20 3.64
C ARG A 122 -8.32 8.69 4.15
N GLY A 123 -8.21 8.90 5.46
CA GLY A 123 -6.96 9.28 6.11
C GLY A 123 -5.85 8.24 5.93
N ILE A 124 -6.19 6.95 5.98
CA ILE A 124 -5.28 5.84 5.70
C ILE A 124 -4.90 5.81 4.23
N CYS A 125 -5.88 5.88 3.31
CA CYS A 125 -5.63 5.93 1.87
C CYS A 125 -4.65 7.04 1.48
N ARG A 126 -4.81 8.25 2.06
CA ARG A 126 -3.88 9.38 1.84
C ARG A 126 -2.47 9.09 2.37
N ARG A 127 -2.35 8.51 3.57
CA ARG A 127 -1.05 8.17 4.16
C ARG A 127 -0.33 7.08 3.36
N ILE A 128 -1.06 6.07 2.89
CA ILE A 128 -0.51 5.04 2.00
C ILE A 128 -0.01 5.67 0.71
N GLY A 129 -0.83 6.51 0.06
CA GLY A 129 -0.42 7.21 -1.16
C GLY A 129 0.83 8.07 -0.96
N GLY A 130 0.94 8.77 0.17
CA GLY A 130 2.13 9.53 0.54
C GLY A 130 3.36 8.65 0.72
N LEU A 131 3.24 7.56 1.49
CA LEU A 131 4.32 6.60 1.73
C LEU A 131 4.78 5.95 0.41
N LEU A 132 3.86 5.57 -0.47
CA LEU A 132 4.17 4.98 -1.77
C LEU A 132 4.93 5.96 -2.66
N LYS A 133 4.47 7.22 -2.76
CA LYS A 133 5.18 8.29 -3.50
C LYS A 133 6.58 8.51 -2.95
N GLU A 134 6.73 8.59 -1.63
CA GLU A 134 8.03 8.81 -1.01
C GLU A 134 8.96 7.61 -1.24
N SER A 135 8.45 6.38 -1.11
CA SER A 135 9.20 5.17 -1.41
C SER A 135 9.71 5.16 -2.86
N ASN A 136 8.88 5.57 -3.82
CA ASN A 136 9.26 5.66 -5.21
C ASN A 136 10.49 6.57 -5.43
N THR A 137 10.63 7.66 -4.67
CA THR A 137 11.76 8.59 -4.82
C THR A 137 13.13 7.98 -4.51
N ALA A 138 13.18 6.90 -3.71
CA ALA A 138 14.43 6.22 -3.40
C ALA A 138 14.86 5.21 -4.49
N TYR A 139 14.04 4.99 -5.53
CA TYR A 139 14.51 4.36 -6.77
C TYR A 139 15.13 5.40 -7.73
N PRO A 140 16.14 5.02 -8.54
CA PRO A 140 16.62 5.82 -9.66
C PRO A 140 15.49 6.14 -10.64
N ASP A 141 15.54 7.31 -11.30
CA ASP A 141 14.45 7.82 -12.14
C ASP A 141 13.98 6.83 -13.21
N ASN A 142 14.92 6.12 -13.86
CA ASN A 142 14.63 5.12 -14.88
C ASN A 142 14.00 3.81 -14.34
N MET A 143 13.98 3.62 -13.02
CA MET A 143 13.40 2.45 -12.34
C MET A 143 12.13 2.79 -11.55
N ARG A 144 11.68 4.06 -11.59
CA ARG A 144 10.49 4.52 -10.85
C ARG A 144 9.18 4.05 -11.46
N THR A 145 9.17 3.66 -12.73
CA THR A 145 7.97 3.20 -13.42
C THR A 145 8.19 1.85 -14.10
N MET A 146 7.15 1.03 -14.12
CA MET A 146 7.15 -0.26 -14.80
C MET A 146 5.74 -0.58 -15.27
N THR A 147 5.56 -0.88 -16.56
CA THR A 147 4.26 -1.21 -17.17
C THR A 147 3.16 -0.15 -16.93
N GLY A 148 3.53 1.14 -16.87
CA GLY A 148 2.58 2.24 -16.62
C GLY A 148 2.17 2.44 -15.14
N LEU A 149 2.77 1.68 -14.22
CA LEU A 149 2.62 1.80 -12.77
C LEU A 149 3.91 2.32 -12.13
N ASP A 150 3.78 3.00 -11.01
CA ASP A 150 4.91 3.47 -10.21
C ASP A 150 5.44 2.34 -9.32
N VAL A 151 6.76 2.25 -9.13
CA VAL A 151 7.39 1.23 -8.28
C VAL A 151 7.53 1.75 -6.85
N GLY A 152 7.11 0.97 -5.85
CA GLY A 152 7.22 1.35 -4.45
C GLY A 152 7.39 0.14 -3.52
N TRP A 153 7.35 0.41 -2.23
CA TRP A 153 7.37 -0.65 -1.22
C TRP A 153 6.56 -0.31 0.02
N LEU A 154 6.12 -1.36 0.72
CA LEU A 154 5.43 -1.29 2.00
C LEU A 154 6.26 -2.02 3.06
N GLN A 155 6.61 -1.34 4.15
CA GLN A 155 7.36 -1.96 5.26
C GLN A 155 6.47 -2.98 5.98
N ARG A 156 7.03 -4.15 6.33
CA ARG A 156 6.32 -5.29 6.94
C ARG A 156 6.57 -5.50 8.43
N ALA A 157 7.67 -4.99 8.98
CA ALA A 157 8.05 -5.11 10.39
C ALA A 157 8.96 -3.95 10.78
#